data_AF-A0A7X5BL92-F1
#
_entry.id   AF-A0A7X5BL92-F1
#
_cell.length_a   1.000
_cell.length_b   1.000
_cell.length_c   1.000
_cell.angle_alpha   90.00
_cell.angle_beta   90.00
_cell.angle_gamma   90.00
#
_symmetry.space_group_name_H-M   'P 1'
#
loop_
_entity.id
_entity.type
_entity.pdbx_description
1 polymer ?
#
loop_
_entity_poly.entity_id
_entity_poly.type
_entity_poly.pdbx_seq_one_letter_code
_entity_poly.pdbx_strand_id
1 'polypeptide(L)'
;MIFNELISAVLQEREPFHHIWFAGDFHTPPKFSYQVNFPRLELVLSGEYINQMEDDHRKVSHIVAKSGDAIFIPPNCWNKPDWDTDCSVLSILFGRRQLGLSLVSKRKGEATFYDIQKHSIQTRSGFAIDNLLEALSSLARENIKKPMDELLLQALLQYAKTMLDAPIEQQS
;
A
#
# COMPACT_ATOMS: atom_id res chain seq x y z
N MET A 1 12.99 11.21 -9.55
CA MET A 1 13.28 10.01 -8.71
C MET A 1 12.18 9.03 -9.02
N ILE A 2 12.51 7.78 -9.33
CA ILE A 2 11.54 6.80 -9.85
C ILE A 2 10.24 6.71 -9.04
N PHE A 3 10.31 6.70 -7.70
CA PHE A 3 9.11 6.64 -6.86
C PHE A 3 8.18 7.85 -7.02
N ASN A 4 8.74 9.05 -7.23
CA ASN A 4 7.96 10.25 -7.50
C ASN A 4 7.23 10.16 -8.85
N GLU A 5 7.93 9.66 -9.87
CA GLU A 5 7.39 9.45 -11.21
C GLU A 5 6.27 8.40 -11.18
N LEU A 6 6.45 7.29 -10.46
CA LEU A 6 5.44 6.24 -10.30
C LEU A 6 4.18 6.75 -9.60
N ILE A 7 4.34 7.46 -8.46
CA ILE A 7 3.18 8.03 -7.76
C ILE A 7 2.49 9.10 -8.64
N SER A 8 3.26 9.89 -9.38
CA SER A 8 2.70 10.87 -10.33
C SER A 8 1.89 10.20 -11.44
N ALA A 9 2.39 9.09 -11.99
CA ALA A 9 1.69 8.34 -13.03
C ALA A 9 0.33 7.85 -12.52
N VAL A 10 0.30 7.19 -11.35
CA VAL A 10 -0.95 6.73 -10.72
C VAL A 10 -1.93 7.88 -10.48
N LEU A 11 -1.46 9.02 -9.98
CA LEU A 11 -2.30 10.20 -9.74
C LEU A 11 -2.84 10.87 -11.02
N GLN A 12 -2.19 10.65 -12.17
CA GLN A 12 -2.57 11.24 -13.46
C GLN A 12 -3.52 10.34 -14.26
N GLU A 13 -3.75 9.10 -13.83
CA GLU A 13 -4.72 8.21 -14.46
C GLU A 13 -6.15 8.77 -14.31
N ARG A 14 -7.01 8.50 -15.31
CA ARG A 14 -8.39 8.99 -15.29
C ARG A 14 -9.23 8.34 -14.20
N GLU A 15 -8.99 7.05 -13.97
CA GLU A 15 -9.53 6.29 -12.85
C GLU A 15 -8.32 5.71 -12.11
N PRO A 16 -7.78 6.43 -11.11
CA PRO A 16 -6.54 6.03 -10.43
C PRO A 16 -6.60 4.65 -9.79
N PHE A 17 -7.80 4.21 -9.37
CA PHE A 17 -8.01 2.89 -8.79
C PHE A 17 -9.26 2.21 -9.32
N HIS A 18 -9.12 0.98 -9.82
CA HIS A 18 -10.28 0.15 -10.18
C HIS A 18 -10.95 -0.42 -8.91
N HIS A 19 -10.14 -1.01 -8.02
CA HIS A 19 -10.58 -1.54 -6.74
C HIS A 19 -9.58 -1.25 -5.63
N ILE A 20 -10.09 -0.97 -4.43
CA ILE A 20 -9.29 -0.79 -3.22
C ILE A 20 -9.67 -1.89 -2.24
N TRP A 21 -8.74 -2.81 -2.02
CA TRP A 21 -8.91 -3.89 -1.07
C TRP A 21 -8.44 -3.47 0.32
N PHE A 22 -9.16 -3.90 1.35
CA PHE A 22 -8.84 -3.60 2.75
C PHE A 22 -8.57 -4.87 3.54
N ALA A 23 -7.44 -4.91 4.26
CA ALA A 23 -7.10 -6.03 5.12
C ALA A 23 -7.63 -5.86 6.56
N GLY A 24 -7.92 -6.98 7.23
CA GLY A 24 -8.38 -7.10 8.61
C GLY A 24 -7.38 -7.79 9.55
N ASP A 25 -7.75 -7.89 10.84
CA ASP A 25 -6.92 -8.42 11.93
C ASP A 25 -7.69 -9.27 12.98
N PHE A 26 -8.81 -9.89 12.61
CA PHE A 26 -9.63 -10.68 13.56
C PHE A 26 -9.14 -12.13 13.73
N HIS A 27 -8.42 -12.70 12.76
CA HIS A 27 -7.84 -14.04 12.84
C HIS A 27 -6.32 -14.00 13.02
N THR A 28 -5.78 -15.05 13.65
CA THR A 28 -4.32 -15.23 13.73
C THR A 28 -3.73 -15.34 12.32
N PRO A 29 -2.75 -14.48 11.97
CA PRO A 29 -2.13 -14.55 10.66
C PRO A 29 -1.47 -15.92 10.43
N PRO A 30 -1.60 -16.50 9.23
CA PRO A 30 -0.80 -17.64 8.82
C PRO A 30 0.70 -17.39 8.95
N LYS A 31 1.50 -18.46 8.96
CA LYS A 31 2.96 -18.33 8.94
C LYS A 31 3.41 -17.59 7.68
N PHE A 32 4.42 -16.74 7.84
CA PHE A 32 4.99 -15.90 6.78
C PHE A 32 4.04 -14.84 6.21
N SER A 33 2.97 -14.49 6.93
CA SER A 33 2.22 -13.27 6.66
C SER A 33 3.03 -12.04 7.06
N TYR A 34 2.87 -10.95 6.31
CA TYR A 34 3.38 -9.64 6.72
C TYR A 34 2.37 -9.01 7.67
N GLN A 35 2.78 -8.79 8.92
CA GLN A 35 2.02 -8.07 9.94
C GLN A 35 2.95 -7.10 10.65
N VAL A 36 2.61 -5.82 10.62
CA VAL A 36 3.38 -4.74 11.25
C VAL A 36 2.41 -3.74 11.89
N ASN A 37 2.90 -2.95 12.83
CA ASN A 37 2.11 -1.95 13.57
C ASN A 37 1.99 -0.60 12.84
N PHE A 38 2.31 -0.56 11.55
CA PHE A 38 2.25 0.64 10.71
C PHE A 38 1.35 0.38 9.51
N PRO A 39 0.55 1.37 9.05
CA PRO A 39 -0.24 1.23 7.84
C PRO A 39 0.65 0.97 6.62
N ARG A 40 0.14 0.19 5.68
CA ARG A 40 0.76 -0.06 4.38
C ARG A 40 -0.22 0.17 3.26
N LEU A 41 0.32 0.64 2.15
CA LEU A 41 -0.38 0.74 0.87
C LEU A 41 0.43 -0.03 -0.17
N GLU A 42 -0.22 -0.92 -0.91
CA GLU A 42 0.39 -1.65 -2.02
C GLU A 42 -0.40 -1.34 -3.29
N LEU A 43 0.27 -0.79 -4.30
CA LEU A 43 -0.29 -0.43 -5.60
C LEU A 43 0.19 -1.44 -6.64
N VAL A 44 -0.74 -2.08 -7.34
CA VAL A 44 -0.40 -3.03 -8.41
C VAL A 44 -0.22 -2.25 -9.71
N LEU A 45 1.03 -2.13 -10.14
CA LEU A 45 1.40 -1.37 -11.34
C LEU A 45 1.25 -2.20 -12.62
N SER A 46 1.41 -3.51 -12.52
CA SER A 46 1.19 -4.44 -13.64
C SER A 46 0.99 -5.88 -13.15
N GLY A 47 0.32 -6.68 -13.98
CA GLY A 47 0.13 -8.11 -13.75
C GLY A 47 -0.94 -8.43 -12.70
N GLU A 48 -0.79 -9.57 -12.03
CA GLU A 48 -1.70 -10.06 -10.99
C GLU A 48 -0.94 -10.27 -9.69
N TYR A 49 -1.41 -9.66 -8.61
CA TYR A 49 -0.80 -9.75 -7.28
C TYR A 49 -1.75 -10.46 -6.32
N ILE A 50 -1.52 -11.75 -6.15
CA ILE A 50 -2.37 -12.60 -5.33
C ILE A 50 -2.00 -12.43 -3.86
N ASN A 51 -2.99 -12.19 -3.01
CA ASN A 51 -2.78 -12.07 -1.57
C ASN A 51 -3.79 -12.93 -0.83
N GLN A 52 -3.32 -13.69 0.15
CA GLN A 52 -4.16 -14.18 1.22
C GLN A 52 -4.27 -13.10 2.30
N MET A 53 -5.48 -12.70 2.63
CA MET A 53 -5.72 -11.76 3.72
C MET A 53 -7.13 -11.95 4.29
N GLU A 54 -7.36 -11.30 5.41
CA GLU A 54 -8.67 -11.19 6.01
C GLU A 54 -9.36 -9.90 5.57
N ASP A 55 -10.69 -9.92 5.41
CA ASP A 55 -11.52 -8.74 5.16
C ASP A 55 -12.29 -8.28 6.41
N ASP A 56 -13.06 -7.20 6.29
CA ASP A 56 -13.91 -6.65 7.35
C ASP A 56 -15.10 -7.55 7.73
N HIS A 57 -15.42 -8.54 6.88
CA HIS A 57 -16.39 -9.60 7.17
C HIS A 57 -15.76 -10.77 7.95
N ARG A 58 -14.52 -10.62 8.42
CA ARG A 58 -13.75 -11.63 9.17
C ARG A 58 -13.52 -12.89 8.36
N LYS A 59 -13.46 -12.76 7.03
CA LYS A 59 -13.25 -13.90 6.14
C LYS A 59 -11.82 -13.86 5.62
N VAL A 60 -11.07 -14.92 5.91
CA VAL A 60 -9.77 -15.15 5.26
C VAL A 60 -10.01 -15.66 3.85
N SER A 61 -9.53 -14.94 2.85
CA SER A 61 -9.67 -15.31 1.44
C SER A 61 -8.42 -14.99 0.64
N HIS A 62 -8.32 -15.57 -0.55
CA HIS A 62 -7.35 -15.15 -1.55
C HIS A 62 -8.00 -14.11 -2.43
N ILE A 63 -7.37 -12.95 -2.56
CA ILE A 63 -7.74 -11.92 -3.51
C ILE A 63 -6.74 -11.90 -4.67
N VAL A 64 -7.21 -11.45 -5.82
CA VAL A 64 -6.37 -11.26 -7.02
C VAL A 64 -6.44 -9.79 -7.37
N ALA A 65 -5.50 -9.00 -6.85
CA ALA A 65 -5.39 -7.59 -7.18
C ALA A 65 -4.73 -7.45 -8.56
N LYS A 66 -5.33 -6.66 -9.45
CA LYS A 66 -4.87 -6.47 -10.83
C LYS A 66 -4.24 -5.10 -11.00
N SER A 67 -3.60 -4.87 -12.15
CA SER A 67 -3.11 -3.55 -12.53
C SER A 67 -4.18 -2.47 -12.30
N GLY A 68 -3.80 -1.40 -11.59
CA GLY A 68 -4.69 -0.32 -11.18
C GLY A 68 -5.47 -0.59 -9.88
N ASP A 69 -5.33 -1.76 -9.25
CA ASP A 69 -5.86 -1.99 -7.91
C ASP A 69 -4.88 -1.52 -6.83
N ALA A 70 -5.44 -1.18 -5.68
CA ALA A 70 -4.71 -0.90 -4.45
C ALA A 70 -5.11 -1.87 -3.34
N ILE A 71 -4.17 -2.16 -2.44
CA ILE A 71 -4.41 -2.88 -1.19
C ILE A 71 -3.97 -1.96 -0.05
N PHE A 72 -4.92 -1.56 0.79
CA PHE A 72 -4.64 -0.84 2.02
C PHE A 72 -4.67 -1.82 3.20
N ILE A 73 -3.57 -1.85 3.95
CA ILE A 73 -3.42 -2.69 5.13
C ILE A 73 -3.27 -1.77 6.35
N PRO A 74 -4.32 -1.65 7.19
CA PRO A 74 -4.26 -0.87 8.42
C PRO A 74 -3.19 -1.40 9.41
N PRO A 75 -2.84 -0.62 10.46
CA PRO A 75 -1.94 -1.09 11.50
C PRO A 75 -2.40 -2.41 12.10
N ASN A 76 -1.45 -3.34 12.28
CA ASN A 76 -1.65 -4.69 12.83
C ASN A 76 -2.48 -5.64 11.96
N CYS A 77 -3.04 -5.18 10.84
CA CYS A 77 -3.61 -6.06 9.82
C CYS A 77 -2.51 -6.76 9.03
N TRP A 78 -2.90 -7.82 8.32
CA TRP A 78 -1.95 -8.69 7.65
C TRP A 78 -2.38 -9.03 6.21
N ASN A 79 -1.36 -9.24 5.38
CA ASN A 79 -1.50 -9.87 4.08
C ASN A 79 -0.35 -10.86 3.89
N LYS A 80 -0.59 -11.89 3.09
CA LYS A 80 0.40 -12.88 2.69
C LYS A 80 0.38 -12.93 1.17
N PRO A 81 1.31 -12.24 0.50
CA PRO A 81 1.39 -12.30 -0.94
C PRO A 81 1.87 -13.66 -1.40
N ASP A 82 1.30 -14.08 -2.52
CA ASP A 82 1.80 -15.15 -3.36
C ASP A 82 2.54 -14.53 -4.54
N TRP A 83 3.80 -14.91 -4.69
CA TRP A 83 4.72 -14.37 -5.69
C TRP A 83 4.91 -15.32 -6.88
N ASP A 84 3.97 -16.25 -7.11
CA ASP A 84 3.97 -17.17 -8.26
C ASP A 84 3.22 -16.61 -9.50
N THR A 85 3.19 -15.29 -9.63
CA THR A 85 2.60 -14.58 -10.76
C THR A 85 3.55 -13.51 -11.30
N ASP A 86 3.32 -13.11 -12.55
CA ASP A 86 3.97 -11.93 -13.09
C ASP A 86 3.30 -10.69 -12.48
N CYS A 87 4.05 -9.88 -11.74
CA CYS A 87 3.54 -8.67 -11.13
C CYS A 87 4.62 -7.62 -10.86
N SER A 88 4.20 -6.35 -10.81
CA SER A 88 4.99 -5.24 -10.32
C SER A 88 4.17 -4.45 -9.31
N VAL A 89 4.71 -4.30 -8.10
CA VAL A 89 3.99 -3.72 -6.96
C VAL A 89 4.83 -2.62 -6.32
N LEU A 90 4.23 -1.45 -6.16
CA LEU A 90 4.76 -0.36 -5.34
C LEU A 90 4.15 -0.44 -3.95
N SER A 91 4.97 -0.76 -2.95
CA SER A 91 4.57 -0.75 -1.55
C SER A 91 5.06 0.52 -0.85
N ILE A 92 4.21 1.12 -0.04
CA ILE A 92 4.48 2.27 0.80
C ILE A 92 4.16 1.90 2.24
N LEU A 93 5.13 2.07 3.14
CA LEU A 93 5.01 1.85 4.58
C LEU A 93 5.06 3.20 5.30
N PHE A 94 4.00 3.50 6.05
CA PHE A 94 3.87 4.77 6.78
C PHE A 94 4.34 4.61 8.23
N GLY A 95 5.65 4.68 8.43
CA GLY A 95 6.26 4.64 9.76
C GLY A 95 6.15 5.97 10.50
N ARG A 96 6.24 5.93 11.84
CA ARG A 96 6.19 7.13 12.71
C ARG A 96 7.20 8.24 12.35
N ARG A 97 8.37 7.87 11.84
CA ARG A 97 9.48 8.79 11.53
C ARG A 97 10.06 8.59 10.14
N GLN A 98 9.48 7.69 9.35
CA GLN A 98 9.98 7.37 8.02
C GLN A 98 8.84 6.95 7.11
N LEU A 99 8.93 7.36 5.84
CA LEU A 99 8.14 6.80 4.75
C LEU A 99 9.05 5.81 4.04
N GLY A 100 8.68 4.54 4.05
CA GLY A 100 9.39 3.49 3.32
C GLY A 100 8.68 3.22 2.00
N LEU A 101 9.43 3.17 0.90
CA LEU A 101 8.92 2.80 -0.41
C LEU A 101 9.71 1.62 -0.94
N SER A 102 9.03 0.66 -1.54
CA SER A 102 9.66 -0.42 -2.27
C SER A 102 8.91 -0.74 -3.55
N LEU A 103 9.64 -0.82 -4.66
CA LEU A 103 9.15 -1.38 -5.90
C LEU A 103 9.68 -2.80 -6.01
N VAL A 104 8.79 -3.77 -6.17
CA VAL A 104 9.15 -5.18 -6.33
C VAL A 104 8.48 -5.70 -7.58
N SER A 105 9.28 -6.27 -8.49
CA SER A 105 8.78 -6.96 -9.66
C SER A 105 9.20 -8.42 -9.66
N LYS A 106 8.25 -9.28 -10.02
CA LYS A 106 8.37 -10.72 -10.01
C LYS A 106 7.90 -11.30 -11.33
N ARG A 107 8.62 -12.30 -11.84
CA ARG A 107 8.17 -13.15 -12.93
C ARG A 107 7.73 -14.50 -12.41
N LYS A 108 6.70 -15.06 -13.01
CA LYS A 108 6.21 -16.40 -12.69
C LYS A 108 7.32 -17.44 -12.87
N GLY A 109 7.44 -18.35 -11.90
CA GLY A 109 8.40 -19.44 -11.94
C GLY A 109 9.87 -19.06 -11.70
N GLU A 110 10.22 -17.77 -11.59
CA GLU A 110 11.55 -17.38 -11.15
C GLU A 110 11.68 -17.58 -9.63
N ALA A 111 12.87 -17.88 -9.12
CA ALA A 111 13.09 -17.99 -7.67
C ALA A 111 13.31 -16.60 -7.04
N THR A 112 13.99 -15.70 -7.75
CA THR A 112 14.35 -14.36 -7.29
C THR A 112 13.39 -13.30 -7.82
N PHE A 113 13.39 -12.13 -7.17
CA PHE A 113 12.80 -10.93 -7.73
C PHE A 113 13.82 -10.30 -8.68
N TYR A 114 13.38 -9.86 -9.86
CA TYR A 114 14.31 -9.36 -10.88
C TYR A 114 14.51 -7.84 -10.81
N ASP A 115 13.58 -7.11 -10.17
CA ASP A 115 13.73 -5.69 -9.87
C ASP A 115 13.25 -5.43 -8.43
N ILE A 116 14.17 -4.97 -7.58
CA ILE A 116 13.88 -4.51 -6.22
C ILE A 116 14.53 -3.16 -6.05
N GLN A 117 13.70 -2.14 -5.87
CA GLN A 117 14.15 -0.80 -5.53
C GLN A 117 13.57 -0.43 -4.17
N LYS A 118 14.38 0.13 -3.28
CA LYS A 118 13.95 0.56 -1.95
C LYS A 118 14.42 1.98 -1.72
N HIS A 119 13.54 2.79 -1.17
CA HIS A 119 13.86 4.14 -0.76
C HIS A 119 13.17 4.44 0.57
N SER A 120 13.80 5.27 1.38
CA SER A 120 13.16 5.76 2.59
C SER A 120 13.57 7.19 2.84
N ILE A 121 12.59 8.01 3.21
CA ILE A 121 12.80 9.38 3.65
C ILE A 121 12.41 9.52 5.12
N GLN A 122 13.10 10.41 5.83
CA GLN A 122 12.68 10.78 7.17
C GLN A 122 11.42 11.62 7.10
N THR A 123 10.52 11.39 8.05
CA THR A 123 9.23 12.06 8.16
C THR A 123 9.01 12.52 9.59
N ARG A 124 8.06 13.43 9.77
CA ARG A 124 7.57 13.83 11.09
C ARG A 124 6.15 13.30 11.27
N SER A 125 5.87 12.69 12.40
CA SER A 125 4.52 12.42 12.88
C SER A 125 3.83 13.72 13.34
N GLY A 126 2.51 13.72 13.41
CA GLY A 126 1.67 14.81 13.90
C GLY A 126 1.12 15.74 12.82
N PHE A 127 1.07 15.29 11.56
CA PHE A 127 0.58 16.09 10.43
C PHE A 127 -0.67 15.46 9.79
N ALA A 128 -1.25 16.12 8.79
CA ALA A 128 -2.48 15.70 8.13
C ALA A 128 -2.43 14.24 7.61
N ILE A 129 -1.25 13.73 7.25
CA ILE A 129 -1.08 12.32 6.83
C ILE A 129 -1.56 11.32 7.89
N ASP A 130 -1.37 11.59 9.17
CA ASP A 130 -1.81 10.68 10.24
C ASP A 130 -3.34 10.61 10.28
N ASN A 131 -4.01 11.74 10.10
CA ASN A 131 -5.48 11.80 10.03
C ASN A 131 -6.02 11.10 8.78
N LEU A 132 -5.31 11.20 7.64
CA LEU A 132 -5.68 10.48 6.42
C LEU A 132 -5.56 8.97 6.61
N LEU A 133 -4.48 8.51 7.25
CA LEU A 133 -4.26 7.11 7.58
C LEU A 133 -5.29 6.59 8.58
N GLU A 134 -5.66 7.39 9.58
CA GLU A 134 -6.70 7.06 10.56
C GLU A 134 -8.09 6.99 9.91
N ALA A 135 -8.41 7.93 9.03
CA ALA A 135 -9.66 7.93 8.26
C ALA A 135 -9.77 6.70 7.36
N LEU A 136 -8.72 6.36 6.60
CA LEU A 136 -8.68 5.14 5.78
C LEU A 136 -8.78 3.86 6.62
N SER A 137 -8.11 3.82 7.77
CA SER A 137 -8.15 2.67 8.69
C SER A 137 -9.53 2.49 9.34
N SER A 138 -10.26 3.59 9.56
CA SER A 138 -11.65 3.56 10.04
C SER A 138 -12.58 3.08 8.94
N LEU A 139 -12.45 3.65 7.74
CA LEU A 139 -13.23 3.28 6.56
C LEU A 139 -13.08 1.81 6.18
N ALA A 140 -11.90 1.21 6.43
CA ALA A 140 -11.64 -0.21 6.22
C ALA A 140 -12.67 -1.13 6.91
N ARG A 141 -13.29 -0.67 8.00
CA ARG A 141 -14.28 -1.43 8.80
C ARG A 141 -15.74 -1.09 8.46
N GLU A 142 -15.96 -0.16 7.53
CA GLU A 142 -17.29 0.31 7.16
C GLU A 142 -17.84 -0.45 5.95
N ASN A 143 -19.15 -0.67 5.91
CA ASN A 143 -19.79 -1.32 4.75
C ASN A 143 -19.78 -0.43 3.48
N ILE A 144 -19.82 0.90 3.65
CA ILE A 144 -19.88 1.87 2.55
C ILE A 144 -18.53 2.59 2.49
N LYS A 145 -17.66 2.11 1.60
CA LYS A 145 -16.31 2.67 1.43
C LYS A 145 -16.24 3.68 0.28
N LYS A 146 -16.95 3.43 -0.81
CA LYS A 146 -16.98 4.30 -1.98
C LYS A 146 -17.90 5.50 -1.80
N PRO A 147 -17.54 6.69 -2.33
CA PRO A 147 -16.29 7.01 -3.03
C PRO A 147 -15.14 7.50 -2.12
N MET A 148 -15.33 7.44 -0.79
CA MET A 148 -14.38 7.99 0.18
C MET A 148 -13.03 7.29 0.15
N ASP A 149 -13.02 5.98 -0.09
CA ASP A 149 -11.81 5.16 -0.20
C ASP A 149 -10.84 5.73 -1.24
N GLU A 150 -11.32 5.95 -2.46
CA GLU A 150 -10.53 6.49 -3.56
C GLU A 150 -10.07 7.92 -3.27
N LEU A 151 -10.98 8.80 -2.81
CA LEU A 151 -10.64 10.20 -2.52
C LEU A 151 -9.58 10.32 -1.41
N LEU A 152 -9.71 9.54 -0.33
CA LEU A 152 -8.73 9.51 0.75
C LEU A 152 -7.41 8.90 0.30
N LEU A 153 -7.44 7.86 -0.54
CA LEU A 153 -6.24 7.23 -1.06
C LEU A 153 -5.46 8.17 -2.00
N GLN A 154 -6.16 8.88 -2.89
CA GLN A 154 -5.56 9.93 -3.73
C GLN A 154 -4.95 11.04 -2.88
N ALA A 155 -5.66 11.51 -1.84
CA ALA A 155 -5.14 12.52 -0.92
C ALA A 155 -3.87 12.02 -0.20
N LEU A 156 -3.86 10.75 0.25
CA LEU A 156 -2.71 10.13 0.89
C LEU A 156 -1.50 10.05 -0.05
N LEU A 157 -1.70 9.64 -1.30
CA LEU A 157 -0.65 9.57 -2.30
C LEU A 157 -0.13 10.94 -2.72
N GLN A 158 -1.02 11.92 -2.87
CA GLN A 158 -0.64 13.30 -3.14
C GLN A 158 0.22 13.85 -2.01
N TYR A 159 -0.12 13.55 -0.74
CA TYR A 159 0.69 13.94 0.41
C TYR A 159 2.05 13.24 0.42
N ALA A 160 2.07 11.92 0.18
CA ALA A 160 3.32 11.15 0.08
C ALA A 160 4.24 11.68 -1.02
N LYS A 161 3.68 12.07 -2.17
CA LYS A 161 4.43 12.72 -3.25
C LYS A 161 5.05 14.04 -2.79
N THR A 162 4.28 14.92 -2.13
CA THR A 162 4.82 16.19 -1.60
C THR A 162 5.97 15.96 -0.62
N MET A 163 5.90 14.90 0.20
CA MET A 163 7.00 14.53 1.11
C MET A 163 8.26 14.06 0.36
N LEU A 164 8.10 13.39 -0.79
CA LEU A 164 9.23 12.98 -1.64
C LEU A 164 9.85 14.16 -2.40
N ASP A 165 9.05 15.18 -2.76
CA ASP A 165 9.54 16.40 -3.42
C ASP A 165 10.29 17.33 -2.46
N ALA A 166 9.91 17.33 -1.18
CA ALA A 166 10.52 18.15 -0.14
C ALA A 166 10.89 17.30 1.08
N PRO A 167 11.87 16.38 0.96
CA PRO A 167 12.36 15.62 2.10
C PRO A 167 12.92 16.60 3.13
N ILE A 168 12.52 16.45 4.39
CA ILE A 168 12.95 17.33 5.47
C ILE A 168 14.48 17.25 5.54
N GLU A 169 15.16 18.35 5.22
CA GLU A 169 16.62 18.46 5.37
C GLU A 169 17.00 17.99 6.77
N GLN A 170 18.02 17.11 6.84
CA GLN A 170 18.71 16.82 8.08
C GLN A 170 19.31 18.14 8.58
N GLN A 171 18.60 18.85 9.44
CA GLN A 171 19.20 19.89 10.26
C GLN A 171 20.16 19.19 11.21
N SER A 172 21.42 19.11 10.75
CA SER A 172 22.62 18.82 11.53
C SER A 172 22.81 19.82 12.66
#